data_AF-A0A532EG93-F1
#
_entry.id   AF-A0A532EG93-F1
#
_cell.length_a   1.000
_cell.length_b   1.000
_cell.length_c   1.000
_cell.angle_alpha   90.00
_cell.angle_beta   90.00
_cell.angle_gamma   90.00
#
_symmetry.space_group_name_H-M   'P 1'
#
loop_
_entity.id
_entity.type
_entity.pdbx_description
1 polymer ?
#
loop_
_entity_poly.entity_id
_entity_poly.type
_entity_poly.pdbx_seq_one_letter_code
_entity_poly.pdbx_strand_id
1 'polypeptide(L)'
;SVPRNIDPAVRPIDDAFLFDIDDLHMRVEQNREDRLREAAKAEQMVVEEVAVLGQWLQSLEVTPTIVALRSRTEELKRREVDKILARLAHLSSEDRAAVEALASAIVNKMVHGTMVTLKAEAKSSSGAAYVDAARRFFNLEETPAVYPPGQADVSELRGENIAGNGVGRLPEASLVQHTSKEQGRRVS
;
A
#
# COMPACT_ATOMS: atom_id res chain seq x y z
N SER A 1 3.04 11.24 -51.52
CA SER A 1 3.60 10.27 -52.48
C SER A 1 5.06 10.57 -52.73
N VAL A 2 5.91 9.54 -52.80
CA VAL A 2 7.26 9.65 -53.34
C VAL A 2 7.27 8.77 -54.60
N PRO A 3 7.50 9.31 -55.81
CA PRO A 3 7.87 10.70 -56.14
C PRO A 3 6.71 11.70 -55.99
N ARG A 4 7.02 13.02 -55.92
CA ARG A 4 6.03 14.09 -55.71
C ARG A 4 5.03 14.13 -56.87
N ASN A 5 3.74 14.20 -56.55
CA ASN A 5 2.67 14.29 -57.55
C ASN A 5 2.29 15.73 -57.92
N ILE A 6 2.79 16.74 -57.19
CA ILE A 6 2.41 18.15 -57.33
C ILE A 6 3.68 19.01 -57.40
N ASP A 7 3.70 19.96 -58.34
CA ASP A 7 4.82 20.88 -58.57
C ASP A 7 4.94 21.91 -57.41
N PRO A 8 6.15 22.11 -56.83
CA PRO A 8 6.39 23.13 -55.81
C PRO A 8 6.00 24.56 -56.22
N ALA A 9 5.91 24.86 -57.51
CA ALA A 9 5.50 26.16 -58.06
C ALA A 9 4.06 26.58 -57.72
N VAL A 10 3.27 25.70 -57.09
CA VAL A 10 1.90 26.00 -56.59
C VAL A 10 1.90 26.77 -55.26
N ARG A 11 3.01 26.76 -54.50
CA ARG A 11 3.15 27.48 -53.21
C ARG A 11 2.85 29.00 -53.21
N PRO A 12 3.08 29.77 -54.31
CA PRO A 12 2.81 31.22 -54.34
C PRO A 12 1.37 31.59 -54.72
N ILE A 13 0.47 30.62 -54.97
CA ILE A 13 -0.92 30.89 -55.33
C ILE A 13 -1.69 31.20 -54.04
N ASP A 14 -2.39 32.34 -54.01
CA ASP A 14 -3.28 32.70 -52.89
C ASP A 14 -4.31 31.57 -52.66
N ASP A 15 -4.50 31.18 -51.40
CA ASP A 15 -5.33 30.05 -50.93
C ASP A 15 -4.82 28.62 -51.24
N ALA A 16 -3.58 28.42 -51.71
CA ALA A 16 -2.99 27.10 -51.90
C ALA A 16 -1.95 26.73 -50.83
N PHE A 17 -2.24 25.70 -50.02
CA PHE A 17 -1.28 25.14 -49.03
C PHE A 17 -0.72 23.80 -49.52
N LEU A 18 0.59 23.76 -49.83
CA LEU A 18 1.31 22.54 -50.17
C LEU A 18 2.06 22.01 -48.96
N PHE A 19 1.67 20.83 -48.48
CA PHE A 19 2.40 20.05 -47.48
C PHE A 19 3.12 18.90 -48.17
N ASP A 20 4.42 18.75 -47.97
CA ASP A 20 5.18 17.60 -48.45
C ASP A 20 5.52 16.61 -47.33
N ILE A 21 6.24 15.53 -47.69
CA ILE A 21 6.58 14.47 -46.74
C ILE A 21 7.53 14.98 -45.65
N ASP A 22 8.34 16.01 -45.93
CA ASP A 22 9.28 16.60 -44.99
C ASP A 22 8.52 17.42 -43.94
N ASP A 23 7.47 18.15 -44.34
CA ASP A 23 6.56 18.87 -43.44
C ASP A 23 5.84 17.92 -42.45
N LEU A 24 5.45 16.73 -42.92
CA LEU A 24 4.87 15.68 -42.07
C LEU A 24 5.91 15.06 -41.14
N HIS A 25 7.14 14.84 -41.61
CA HIS A 25 8.24 14.35 -40.78
C HIS A 25 8.54 15.29 -39.61
N MET A 26 8.58 16.60 -39.86
CA MET A 26 8.78 17.61 -38.80
C MET A 26 7.68 17.54 -37.73
N ARG A 27 6.41 17.45 -38.14
CA ARG A 27 5.28 17.32 -37.20
C ARG A 27 5.33 15.99 -36.43
N VAL A 28 5.73 14.90 -37.07
CA VAL A 28 5.87 13.59 -36.41
C VAL A 28 7.00 13.62 -35.38
N GLU A 29 8.12 14.26 -35.70
CA GLU A 29 9.26 14.40 -34.78
C GLU A 29 8.92 15.30 -33.59
N GLN A 30 8.26 16.45 -33.83
CA GLN A 30 7.74 17.32 -32.76
C GLN A 30 6.77 16.56 -31.84
N ASN A 31 5.82 15.80 -32.41
CA ASN A 31 4.92 14.95 -31.64
C ASN A 31 5.66 13.85 -30.86
N ARG A 32 6.79 13.34 -31.38
CA ARG A 32 7.63 12.37 -30.67
C ARG A 32 8.30 13.01 -29.46
N GLU A 33 8.88 14.19 -29.62
CA GLU A 33 9.47 14.96 -28.51
C GLU A 33 8.46 15.35 -27.46
N ASP A 34 7.26 15.79 -27.86
CA ASP A 34 6.16 16.09 -26.95
C ASP A 34 5.74 14.83 -26.16
N ARG A 35 5.59 13.67 -26.82
CA ARG A 35 5.29 12.40 -26.13
C ARG A 35 6.39 11.99 -25.15
N LEU A 36 7.66 12.18 -25.51
CA LEU A 36 8.78 11.86 -24.61
C LEU A 36 8.79 12.77 -23.38
N ARG A 37 8.50 14.06 -23.55
CA ARG A 37 8.37 15.01 -22.43
C ARG A 37 7.21 14.65 -21.51
N GLU A 38 6.05 14.32 -22.05
CA GLU A 38 4.89 13.90 -21.25
C GLU A 38 5.13 12.55 -20.57
N ALA A 39 5.81 11.61 -21.22
CA ALA A 39 6.21 10.34 -20.61
C ALA A 39 7.15 10.55 -19.42
N ALA A 40 8.16 11.42 -19.56
CA ALA A 40 9.08 11.74 -18.46
C ALA A 40 8.36 12.39 -17.26
N LYS A 41 7.38 13.27 -17.51
CA LYS A 41 6.53 13.82 -16.44
C LYS A 41 5.70 12.74 -15.76
N ALA A 42 5.09 11.84 -16.52
CA ALA A 42 4.30 10.75 -15.97
C ALA A 42 5.18 9.79 -15.13
N GLU A 43 6.39 9.47 -15.58
CA GLU A 43 7.36 8.67 -14.80
C GLU A 43 7.69 9.34 -13.46
N GLN A 44 7.91 10.66 -13.46
CA GLN A 44 8.17 11.40 -12.23
C GLN A 44 6.96 11.34 -11.27
N MET A 45 5.74 11.53 -11.76
CA MET A 45 4.53 11.40 -10.93
C MET A 45 4.41 10.01 -10.33
N VAL A 46 4.70 8.95 -11.10
CA VAL A 46 4.68 7.57 -10.58
C VAL A 46 5.70 7.39 -9.45
N VAL A 47 6.91 7.93 -9.58
CA VAL A 47 7.93 7.85 -8.51
C VAL A 47 7.45 8.52 -7.22
N GLU A 48 6.83 9.70 -7.34
CA GLU A 48 6.27 10.43 -6.20
C GLU A 48 5.13 9.64 -5.53
N GLU A 49 4.19 9.09 -6.30
CA GLU A 49 3.07 8.30 -5.79
C GLU A 49 3.51 6.98 -5.15
N VAL A 50 4.53 6.31 -5.71
CA VAL A 50 5.11 5.09 -5.10
C VAL A 50 5.70 5.40 -3.73
N ALA A 51 6.34 6.56 -3.55
CA ALA A 51 6.85 6.97 -2.25
C ALA A 51 5.73 7.20 -1.22
N VAL A 52 4.64 7.88 -1.64
CA VAL A 52 3.44 8.11 -0.80
C VAL A 52 2.78 6.78 -0.43
N LEU A 53 2.63 5.87 -1.38
CA LEU A 53 2.07 4.53 -1.14
C LEU A 53 2.94 3.74 -0.16
N GLY A 54 4.27 3.80 -0.30
CA GLY A 54 5.20 3.15 0.62
C GLY A 54 5.05 3.66 2.05
N GLN A 55 4.94 4.97 2.25
CA GLN A 55 4.69 5.57 3.56
C GLN A 55 3.32 5.13 4.13
N TRP A 56 2.29 5.08 3.28
CA TRP A 56 0.98 4.58 3.68
C TRP A 56 1.03 3.11 4.11
N LEU A 57 1.66 2.23 3.35
CA LEU A 57 1.83 0.81 3.70
C LEU A 57 2.58 0.65 5.04
N GLN A 58 3.64 1.41 5.26
CA GLN A 58 4.37 1.41 6.54
C GLN A 58 3.51 1.88 7.70
N SER A 59 2.61 2.85 7.49
CA SER A 59 1.66 3.27 8.52
C SER A 59 0.72 2.16 8.98
N LEU A 60 0.41 1.17 8.11
CA LEU A 60 -0.42 0.01 8.44
C LEU A 60 0.29 -0.97 9.39
N GLU A 61 1.62 -0.93 9.48
CA GLU A 61 2.43 -1.82 10.32
C GLU A 61 2.37 -1.51 11.81
N VAL A 62 1.71 -0.42 12.22
CA VAL A 62 1.56 -0.06 13.62
C VAL A 62 0.74 -1.08 14.40
N THR A 63 -0.34 -1.59 13.80
CA THR A 63 -1.26 -2.51 14.47
C THR A 63 -0.59 -3.84 14.85
N PRO A 64 0.08 -4.57 13.92
CA PRO A 64 0.80 -5.79 14.28
C PRO A 64 1.92 -5.52 15.30
N THR A 65 2.57 -4.36 15.23
CA THR A 65 3.59 -3.96 16.21
C THR A 65 3.01 -3.76 17.61
N ILE A 66 1.86 -3.09 17.74
CA ILE A 66 1.14 -2.93 19.03
C ILE A 66 0.74 -4.30 19.60
N VAL A 67 0.25 -5.21 18.75
CA VAL A 67 -0.14 -6.57 19.18
C VAL A 67 1.07 -7.34 19.70
N ALA A 68 2.19 -7.32 18.95
CA ALA A 68 3.43 -7.98 19.35
C ALA A 68 3.97 -7.42 20.68
N LEU A 69 3.97 -6.09 20.83
CA LEU A 69 4.37 -5.41 22.07
C LEU A 69 3.54 -5.87 23.28
N ARG A 70 2.22 -5.92 23.11
CA ARG A 70 1.31 -6.34 24.18
C ARG A 70 1.55 -7.80 24.57
N SER A 71 1.70 -8.67 23.57
CA SER A 71 1.95 -10.11 23.78
C SER A 71 3.25 -10.32 24.56
N ARG A 72 4.34 -9.68 24.11
CA ARG A 72 5.66 -9.82 24.75
C ARG A 72 5.67 -9.30 26.19
N THR A 73 5.00 -8.19 26.45
CA THR A 73 4.96 -7.64 27.82
C THR A 73 4.12 -8.51 28.75
N GLU A 74 3.02 -9.07 28.24
CA GLU A 74 2.19 -10.00 29.00
C GLU A 74 2.92 -11.31 29.31
N GLU A 75 3.69 -11.82 28.35
CA GLU A 75 4.57 -12.98 28.55
C GLU A 75 5.62 -12.71 29.63
N LEU A 76 6.32 -11.57 29.55
CA LEU A 76 7.30 -11.18 30.55
C LEU A 76 6.68 -11.08 31.96
N LYS A 77 5.53 -10.41 32.07
CA LYS A 77 4.77 -10.28 33.33
C LYS A 77 4.49 -11.65 33.93
N ARG A 78 3.89 -12.55 33.14
CA ARG A 78 3.52 -13.90 33.57
C ARG A 78 4.73 -14.69 34.04
N ARG A 79 5.83 -14.69 33.28
CA ARG A 79 7.08 -15.36 33.66
C ARG A 79 7.62 -14.90 35.02
N GLU A 80 7.64 -13.59 35.27
CA GLU A 80 8.16 -13.06 36.53
C GLU A 80 7.19 -13.28 37.71
N VAL A 81 5.88 -13.16 37.47
CA VAL A 81 4.86 -13.47 38.49
C VAL A 81 4.93 -14.94 38.87
N ASP A 82 4.93 -15.86 37.91
CA ASP A 82 4.99 -17.31 38.15
C ASP A 82 6.24 -17.68 38.96
N LYS A 83 7.39 -17.08 38.62
CA LYS A 83 8.65 -17.28 39.33
C LYS A 83 8.59 -16.82 40.80
N ILE A 84 7.93 -15.71 41.08
CA ILE A 84 7.76 -15.20 42.45
C ILE A 84 6.73 -16.03 43.21
N LEU A 85 5.59 -16.37 42.60
CA LEU A 85 4.55 -17.17 43.23
C LEU A 85 5.03 -18.60 43.55
N ALA A 86 5.92 -19.16 42.73
CA ALA A 86 6.58 -20.44 43.04
C ALA A 86 7.47 -20.36 44.30
N ARG A 87 8.16 -19.23 44.52
CA ARG A 87 8.97 -18.99 45.73
C ARG A 87 8.11 -18.66 46.94
N LEU A 88 6.95 -18.06 46.73
CA LEU A 88 5.98 -17.68 47.76
C LEU A 88 4.80 -18.67 47.82
N ALA A 89 5.11 -19.96 47.83
CA ALA A 89 4.10 -21.03 47.83
C ALA A 89 3.14 -21.01 49.03
N HIS A 90 3.52 -20.33 50.12
CA HIS A 90 2.73 -20.18 51.34
C HIS A 90 1.61 -19.14 51.23
N LEU A 91 1.59 -18.31 50.18
CA LEU A 91 0.55 -17.29 50.00
C LEU A 91 -0.84 -17.93 49.82
N SER A 92 -1.87 -17.23 50.29
CA SER A 92 -3.27 -17.58 50.02
C SER A 92 -3.61 -17.35 48.55
N SER A 93 -4.74 -17.87 48.07
CA SER A 93 -5.24 -17.56 46.72
C SER A 93 -5.56 -16.07 46.55
N GLU A 94 -6.01 -15.40 47.62
CA GLU A 94 -6.32 -13.97 47.61
C GLU A 94 -5.06 -13.12 47.46
N ASP A 95 -4.00 -13.45 48.21
CA ASP A 95 -2.71 -12.75 48.10
C ASP A 95 -2.05 -12.96 46.73
N ARG A 96 -2.17 -14.17 46.17
CA ARG A 96 -1.70 -14.46 44.79
C ARG A 96 -2.41 -13.57 43.77
N ALA A 97 -3.73 -13.46 43.86
CA ALA A 97 -4.51 -12.60 42.98
C ALA A 97 -4.14 -11.11 43.15
N ALA A 98 -3.86 -10.66 44.38
CA ALA A 98 -3.40 -9.30 44.63
C ALA A 98 -2.03 -9.01 43.97
N VAL A 99 -1.09 -9.97 44.01
CA VAL A 99 0.21 -9.86 43.33
C VAL A 99 0.05 -9.79 41.81
N GLU A 100 -0.79 -10.66 41.24
CA GLU A 100 -1.11 -10.64 39.80
C GLU A 100 -1.77 -9.33 39.36
N ALA A 101 -2.69 -8.81 40.17
CA ALA A 101 -3.38 -7.55 39.92
C ALA A 101 -2.39 -6.37 39.97
N LEU A 102 -1.47 -6.35 40.95
CA LEU A 102 -0.42 -5.34 41.03
C LEU A 102 0.49 -5.37 39.81
N ALA A 103 0.98 -6.55 39.43
CA ALA A 103 1.84 -6.71 38.26
C ALA A 103 1.12 -6.25 36.97
N SER A 104 -0.16 -6.62 36.83
CA SER A 104 -0.99 -6.20 35.70
C SER A 104 -1.21 -4.68 35.68
N ALA A 105 -1.44 -4.06 36.84
CA ALA A 105 -1.60 -2.61 36.95
C ALA A 105 -0.32 -1.85 36.55
N ILE A 106 0.86 -2.33 36.97
CA ILE A 106 2.16 -1.74 36.61
C ILE A 106 2.39 -1.86 35.10
N VAL A 107 2.24 -3.07 34.55
CA VAL A 107 2.44 -3.32 33.12
C VAL A 107 1.48 -2.51 32.27
N ASN A 108 0.18 -2.48 32.63
CA ASN A 108 -0.81 -1.70 31.90
C ASN A 108 -0.46 -0.21 31.92
N LYS A 109 -0.04 0.36 33.06
CA LYS A 109 0.38 1.76 33.15
C LYS A 109 1.61 2.07 32.30
N MET A 110 2.60 1.17 32.28
CA MET A 110 3.82 1.34 31.48
C MET A 110 3.56 1.26 29.98
N VAL A 111 2.79 0.26 29.52
CA VAL A 111 2.59 0.00 28.09
C VAL A 111 1.48 0.87 27.49
N HIS A 112 0.51 1.34 28.28
CA HIS A 112 -0.58 2.14 27.75
C HIS A 112 -0.09 3.43 27.09
N GLY A 113 0.80 4.18 27.75
CA GLY A 113 1.35 5.42 27.20
C GLY A 113 2.10 5.19 25.89
N THR A 114 2.95 4.16 25.83
CA THR A 114 3.71 3.85 24.62
C THR A 114 2.82 3.41 23.46
N MET A 115 1.79 2.61 23.71
CA MET A 115 0.80 2.21 22.68
C MET A 115 0.01 3.40 22.14
N VAL A 116 -0.39 4.33 23.01
CA VAL A 116 -1.12 5.54 22.62
C VAL A 116 -0.24 6.44 21.74
N THR A 117 1.01 6.69 22.18
CA THR A 117 1.98 7.46 21.39
C THR A 117 2.26 6.79 20.06
N LEU A 118 2.50 5.48 20.03
CA LEU A 118 2.79 4.75 18.79
C LEU A 118 1.63 4.83 17.80
N LYS A 119 0.38 4.72 18.29
CA LYS A 119 -0.82 4.86 17.44
C LYS A 119 -1.03 6.28 16.92
N ALA A 120 -0.68 7.30 17.70
CA ALA A 120 -0.75 8.69 17.29
C ALA A 120 0.32 9.01 16.24
N GLU A 121 1.57 8.64 16.51
CA GLU A 121 2.72 8.89 15.65
C GLU A 121 2.71 8.06 14.37
N ALA A 122 2.11 6.87 14.37
CA ALA A 122 1.96 6.09 13.14
C ALA A 122 1.16 6.81 12.04
N LYS A 123 0.38 7.84 12.40
CA LYS A 123 -0.36 8.68 11.44
C LYS A 123 0.43 9.91 11.00
N SER A 124 1.60 10.16 11.57
CA SER A 124 2.47 11.28 11.19
C SER A 124 3.37 10.87 10.03
N SER A 125 3.98 11.85 9.37
CA SER A 125 4.98 11.63 8.31
C SER A 125 6.20 10.82 8.78
N SER A 126 6.42 10.73 10.10
CA SER A 126 7.50 9.97 10.73
C SER A 126 7.05 8.61 11.28
N GLY A 127 5.82 8.17 10.99
CA GLY A 127 5.23 6.97 11.60
C GLY A 127 6.06 5.70 11.44
N ALA A 128 6.67 5.51 10.26
CA ALA A 128 7.55 4.37 9.98
C ALA A 128 8.76 4.30 10.93
N ALA A 129 9.39 5.44 11.23
CA ALA A 129 10.54 5.50 12.13
C ALA A 129 10.16 5.15 13.58
N TYR A 130 8.97 5.59 14.03
CA TYR A 130 8.46 5.23 15.36
C TYR A 130 8.13 3.74 15.47
N VAL A 131 7.55 3.14 14.42
CA VAL A 131 7.26 1.71 14.36
C VAL A 131 8.55 0.90 14.39
N ASP A 132 9.56 1.28 13.60
CA ASP A 132 10.86 0.61 13.59
C ASP A 132 11.59 0.73 14.94
N ALA A 133 11.61 1.92 15.53
CA ALA A 133 12.19 2.13 16.86
C ALA A 133 11.49 1.28 17.93
N ALA A 134 10.15 1.20 17.91
CA ALA A 134 9.40 0.35 18.82
C ALA A 134 9.75 -1.14 18.64
N ARG A 135 9.88 -1.61 17.40
CA ARG A 135 10.30 -2.99 17.13
C ARG A 135 11.68 -3.29 17.70
N ARG A 136 12.64 -2.37 17.58
CA ARG A 136 13.98 -2.55 18.12
C ARG A 136 14.03 -2.49 19.64
N PHE A 137 13.42 -1.47 20.26
CA PHE A 137 13.43 -1.31 21.72
C PHE A 137 12.76 -2.47 22.45
N PHE A 138 11.72 -3.05 21.84
CA PHE A 138 11.01 -4.18 22.41
C PHE A 138 11.38 -5.52 21.77
N ASN A 139 12.38 -5.56 20.88
CA ASN A 139 12.88 -6.76 20.21
C ASN A 139 11.75 -7.61 19.59
N LEU A 140 10.91 -6.98 18.77
CA LEU A 140 9.69 -7.53 18.16
C LEU A 140 9.93 -8.13 16.75
N GLU A 141 11.17 -8.19 16.28
CA GLU A 141 11.55 -8.56 14.90
C GLU A 141 11.19 -10.01 14.49
N GLU A 142 10.75 -10.84 15.43
CA GLU A 142 10.38 -12.24 15.17
C GLU A 142 8.88 -12.46 14.88
N THR A 143 8.05 -11.42 14.84
CA THR A 143 6.63 -11.61 14.47
C THR A 143 6.46 -11.41 12.96
N PRO A 144 6.34 -12.50 12.15
CA PRO A 144 6.06 -12.34 10.74
C PRO A 144 4.75 -11.58 10.60
N ALA A 145 4.76 -10.52 9.80
CA ALA A 145 3.53 -9.87 9.38
C ALA A 145 2.66 -10.94 8.73
N VAL A 146 1.58 -11.35 9.41
CA VAL A 146 0.59 -12.28 8.85
C VAL A 146 -0.18 -11.49 7.80
N TYR A 147 0.40 -11.41 6.61
CA TYR A 147 -0.32 -11.09 5.39
C TYR A 147 -0.94 -12.39 4.88
N PRO A 148 -2.27 -12.46 4.65
CA PRO A 148 -2.80 -13.52 3.82
C PRO A 148 -2.20 -13.37 2.41
N PRO A 149 -1.56 -14.41 1.84
CA PRO A 149 -0.96 -14.33 0.52
C PRO A 149 -2.06 -14.27 -0.54
N GLY A 150 -2.43 -13.05 -0.95
CA GLY A 150 -3.18 -12.75 -2.15
C GLY A 150 -2.23 -12.16 -3.19
N GLN A 151 -1.47 -13.05 -3.83
CA GLN A 151 -0.77 -12.96 -5.11
C GLN A 151 -0.76 -11.58 -5.82
N ALA A 152 0.44 -11.01 -5.90
CA ALA A 152 0.92 -10.37 -7.13
C ALA A 152 2.44 -10.58 -7.17
N ASP A 153 2.85 -11.76 -7.61
CA ASP A 153 4.23 -11.99 -8.04
C ASP A 153 4.42 -11.24 -9.37
N VAL A 154 5.01 -10.04 -9.30
CA VAL A 154 5.34 -9.20 -10.47
C VAL A 154 6.51 -9.75 -11.30
N SER A 155 7.06 -10.92 -10.94
CA SER A 155 8.14 -11.57 -11.68
C SER A 155 7.67 -12.20 -13.01
N GLU A 156 6.38 -12.43 -13.21
CA GLU A 156 5.82 -13.03 -14.44
C GLU A 156 5.58 -12.03 -15.59
N LEU A 157 5.66 -10.70 -15.35
CA LEU A 157 5.35 -9.69 -16.38
C LEU A 157 6.52 -9.37 -17.34
N ARG A 158 7.65 -10.08 -17.26
CA ARG A 158 8.85 -9.76 -18.07
C ARG A 158 9.12 -10.70 -19.23
N GLY A 159 8.11 -11.43 -19.71
CA GLY A 159 8.32 -12.58 -20.58
C GLY A 159 7.42 -12.71 -21.80
N GLU A 160 6.67 -11.71 -22.28
CA GLU A 160 5.93 -11.86 -23.53
C GLU A 160 6.14 -10.71 -24.51
N ASN A 161 6.89 -11.07 -25.55
CA ASN A 161 7.13 -10.35 -26.78
C ASN A 161 5.83 -10.33 -27.60
N ILE A 162 5.19 -9.17 -27.75
CA ILE A 162 4.08 -9.00 -28.70
C ILE A 162 4.47 -7.97 -29.77
N ALA A 163 5.22 -8.47 -30.75
CA ALA A 163 5.05 -8.03 -32.12
C ALA A 163 3.72 -8.60 -32.64
N GLY A 164 2.81 -7.76 -33.14
CA GLY A 164 1.66 -8.23 -33.93
C GLY A 164 0.31 -7.63 -33.55
N ASN A 165 -0.02 -6.56 -34.27
CA ASN A 165 -1.36 -6.14 -34.68
C ASN A 165 -2.56 -7.06 -34.32
N GLY A 166 -3.54 -6.53 -33.59
CA GLY A 166 -4.85 -7.16 -33.41
C GLY A 166 -5.74 -6.41 -32.42
N VAL A 167 -6.75 -5.71 -32.93
CA VAL A 167 -7.78 -5.02 -32.14
C VAL A 167 -8.55 -6.04 -31.29
N GLY A 168 -8.17 -6.16 -30.01
CA GLY A 168 -8.81 -7.01 -29.01
C GLY A 168 -9.86 -6.23 -28.22
N ARG A 169 -11.13 -6.55 -28.48
CA ARG A 169 -12.35 -6.07 -27.82
C ARG A 169 -12.24 -6.17 -26.28
N LEU A 170 -12.50 -5.07 -25.56
CA LEU A 170 -12.67 -5.09 -24.09
C LEU A 170 -13.84 -6.01 -23.71
N PRO A 171 -13.72 -6.88 -22.68
CA PRO A 171 -14.86 -7.65 -22.20
C PRO A 171 -15.85 -6.73 -21.47
N GLU A 172 -17.12 -6.81 -21.86
CA GLU A 172 -18.22 -6.07 -21.24
C GLU A 172 -18.36 -6.43 -19.75
N ALA A 173 -18.38 -5.41 -18.90
CA ALA A 173 -18.68 -5.55 -17.47
C ALA A 173 -20.12 -6.07 -17.31
N SER A 174 -20.25 -7.31 -16.84
CA SER A 174 -21.55 -7.89 -16.49
C SER A 174 -22.09 -7.21 -15.23
N LEU A 175 -23.15 -6.44 -15.44
CA LEU A 175 -23.97 -5.77 -14.46
C LEU A 175 -24.67 -6.81 -13.56
N VAL A 176 -24.21 -7.00 -12.33
CA VAL A 176 -24.91 -7.85 -11.35
C VAL A 176 -26.18 -7.12 -10.88
N GLN A 177 -27.32 -7.58 -11.39
CA GLN A 177 -28.64 -7.21 -10.91
C GLN A 177 -28.83 -7.73 -9.48
N HIS A 178 -28.86 -6.83 -8.50
CA HIS A 178 -29.43 -7.14 -7.19
C HIS A 178 -30.95 -7.23 -7.30
N THR A 179 -31.48 -8.45 -7.41
CA THR A 179 -32.91 -8.70 -7.22
C THR A 179 -33.23 -8.66 -5.73
N SER A 180 -34.05 -7.69 -5.33
CA SER A 180 -34.66 -7.58 -4.01
C SER A 180 -35.63 -8.75 -3.78
N LYS A 181 -35.39 -9.56 -2.75
CA LYS A 181 -36.37 -10.50 -2.17
C LYS A 181 -36.98 -9.85 -0.94
N GLU A 182 -38.12 -9.20 -1.10
CA GLU A 182 -38.99 -8.84 0.02
C GLU A 182 -40.14 -9.85 0.08
N GLN A 183 -40.01 -10.81 1.00
CA GLN A 183 -41.06 -11.75 1.34
C GLN A 183 -42.14 -11.04 2.14
N GLY A 184 -43.37 -11.11 1.62
CA GLY A 184 -44.56 -10.75 2.38
C GLY A 184 -44.75 -11.66 3.60
N ARG A 185 -45.17 -11.05 4.71
CA ARG A 185 -45.77 -11.73 5.87
C ARG A 185 -47.20 -11.22 6.04
N ARG A 186 -48.17 -12.12 5.78
CA ARG A 186 -49.60 -12.02 6.15
C ARG A 186 -49.72 -11.71 7.65
N VAL A 187 -50.54 -10.74 8.06
CA VAL A 187 -51.96 -10.88 8.41
C VAL A 187 -52.29 -12.15 9.19
N SER A 188 -52.36 -12.00 10.52
CA SER A 188 -53.44 -12.49 11.39
C SER A 188 -53.43 -11.63 12.65
#